data_AF-A0A7S3TCA1-F1
#
_entry.id   AF-A0A7S3TCA1-F1
#
_cell.length_a   1.000
_cell.length_b   1.000
_cell.length_c   1.000
_cell.angle_alpha   90.00
_cell.angle_beta   90.00
_cell.angle_gamma   90.00
#
_symmetry.space_group_name_H-M   'P 1'
#
loop_
_entity.id
_entity.type
_entity.pdbx_description
1 polymer ?
#
loop_
_entity_poly.entity_id
_entity_poly.type
_entity_poly.pdbx_seq_one_letter_code
_entity_poly.pdbx_strand_id
1 'polypeptide(L)'
;GGGGWGEECEYEELLAGGCPEEPWRYGRDLLLISFLSLDLSLDLSWNRPCRYPEDEWETFPRPFSRPFLEPSCRYPEDEWETQALNYTSGTTGRPKGVLFSHRGAALNSINNALIWSLPQHPSYLWTLPLFHCSGWCFPHTVTLQAGTHVCLRSVDPAAVFAAILSQRVSHLCGAPVVANMLLHAPGAAHFGAALTSAAAGGGQRVKMLCAGAPPPAAVLEAMEGLGVEVTHVYGLTESYGPAVACSWQEE
;
A
#
# COMPACT_ATOMS: atom_id res chain seq x y z
N GLY A 1 9.91 -29.65 3.06
CA GLY A 1 9.09 -29.66 4.28
C GLY A 1 8.52 -28.27 4.45
N GLY A 2 7.20 -28.13 4.34
CA GLY A 2 6.52 -26.83 4.35
C GLY A 2 6.59 -26.18 5.73
N GLY A 3 7.01 -24.91 5.77
CA GLY A 3 6.87 -24.06 6.94
C GLY A 3 5.46 -23.52 7.01
N GLY A 4 4.72 -23.94 8.04
CA GLY A 4 3.38 -23.46 8.35
C GLY A 4 3.41 -21.99 8.77
N TRP A 5 2.44 -21.24 8.27
CA TRP A 5 2.15 -19.87 8.68
C TRP A 5 1.12 -19.90 9.80
N GLY A 6 1.39 -19.17 10.88
CA GLY A 6 0.37 -18.67 11.81
C GLY A 6 0.04 -19.57 12.99
N GLU A 7 0.76 -19.41 14.10
CA GLU A 7 0.11 -19.36 15.41
C GLU A 7 -0.18 -17.88 15.68
N GLU A 8 -1.42 -17.45 15.49
CA GLU A 8 -1.90 -16.15 15.93
C GLU A 8 -2.35 -16.25 17.40
N CYS A 9 -1.88 -15.31 18.22
CA CYS A 9 -2.38 -15.08 19.57
C CYS A 9 -3.90 -14.87 19.55
N GLU A 10 -4.59 -15.53 20.48
CA GLU A 10 -6.04 -15.47 20.63
C GLU A 10 -6.52 -14.04 20.97
N TYR A 11 -7.48 -13.57 20.18
CA TYR A 11 -8.02 -12.21 20.16
C TYR A 11 -9.02 -11.89 21.30
N GLU A 12 -9.32 -12.82 22.20
CA GLU A 12 -10.25 -12.58 23.31
C GLU A 12 -9.58 -11.89 24.53
N GLU A 13 -8.25 -11.95 24.66
CA GLU A 13 -7.54 -11.28 25.77
C GLU A 13 -7.39 -9.75 25.58
N LEU A 14 -7.42 -9.24 24.35
CA LEU A 14 -7.29 -7.79 24.09
C LEU A 14 -8.55 -6.97 24.42
N LEU A 15 -9.72 -7.61 24.47
CA LEU A 15 -10.98 -6.96 24.86
C LEU A 15 -11.38 -7.30 26.31
N ALA A 16 -10.84 -8.36 26.91
CA ALA A 16 -11.20 -8.82 28.26
C ALA A 16 -10.09 -8.63 29.31
N GLY A 17 -8.84 -8.41 28.92
CA GLY A 17 -7.72 -8.20 29.83
C GLY A 17 -7.56 -6.72 30.19
N GLY A 18 -7.75 -6.39 31.46
CA GLY A 18 -7.45 -5.06 31.99
C GLY A 18 -6.04 -4.59 31.57
N CYS A 19 -5.96 -3.29 31.24
CA CYS A 19 -4.72 -2.59 30.92
C CYS A 19 -3.56 -3.10 31.81
N PRO A 20 -2.47 -3.66 31.25
CA PRO A 20 -1.34 -4.06 32.06
C PRO A 20 -0.80 -2.83 32.81
N GLU A 21 -0.62 -2.97 34.13
CA GLU A 21 -0.16 -1.90 35.03
C GLU A 21 1.31 -1.49 34.84
N GLU A 22 1.97 -1.89 33.73
CA GLU A 22 3.26 -1.35 33.32
C GLU A 22 3.10 -0.46 32.07
N PRO A 23 3.51 0.82 32.13
CA PRO A 23 3.21 1.78 31.09
C PRO A 23 4.09 1.53 29.86
N TRP A 24 3.46 1.28 28.72
CA TRP A 24 4.09 1.45 27.41
C TRP A 24 4.59 2.89 27.30
N ARG A 25 5.88 3.12 27.56
CA ARG A 25 6.56 4.39 27.27
C ARG A 25 7.08 4.35 25.84
N TYR A 26 6.17 4.51 24.89
CA TYR A 26 6.50 5.07 23.59
C TYR A 26 5.87 6.46 23.54
N GLY A 27 6.68 7.48 23.30
CA GLY A 27 6.22 8.86 23.33
C GLY A 27 5.22 9.12 22.21
N ARG A 28 3.96 9.37 22.60
CA ARG A 28 2.98 10.23 21.91
C ARG A 28 2.45 9.69 20.57
N ASP A 29 1.43 8.84 20.63
CA ASP A 29 0.62 8.46 19.47
C ASP A 29 -0.84 8.95 19.63
N LEU A 30 -1.39 9.60 18.60
CA LEU A 30 -2.83 9.80 18.45
C LEU A 30 -3.34 8.76 17.45
N LEU A 31 -4.25 7.90 17.90
CA LEU A 31 -4.96 6.96 17.03
C LEU A 31 -6.01 7.72 16.21
N LEU A 32 -5.73 7.99 14.93
CA LEU A 32 -6.74 8.57 14.05
C LEU A 32 -7.63 7.45 13.48
N ILE A 33 -8.85 7.33 13.99
CA ILE A 33 -9.89 6.47 13.41
C ILE A 33 -10.66 7.30 12.38
N SER A 34 -10.42 7.06 11.09
CA SER A 34 -11.17 7.71 10.02
C SER A 34 -12.47 6.94 9.75
N PHE A 35 -13.61 7.45 10.23
CA PHE A 35 -14.93 7.09 9.71
C PHE A 35 -15.38 8.19 8.75
N LEU A 36 -14.97 8.11 7.48
CA LEU A 36 -15.55 8.96 6.44
C LEU A 36 -16.88 8.36 5.97
N SER A 37 -17.94 8.59 6.74
CA SER A 37 -19.33 8.54 6.26
C SER A 37 -19.66 9.84 5.53
N LEU A 38 -18.99 10.11 4.41
CA LEU A 38 -19.36 11.21 3.52
C LEU A 38 -20.39 10.70 2.51
N ASP A 39 -21.61 11.23 2.63
CA ASP A 39 -22.63 11.16 1.58
C ASP A 39 -22.28 12.18 0.48
N LEU A 40 -21.23 11.87 -0.29
CA LEU A 40 -20.84 12.61 -1.49
C LEU A 40 -21.53 11.96 -2.68
N SER A 41 -22.58 12.59 -3.20
CA SER A 41 -23.14 12.34 -4.53
C SER A 41 -22.22 12.98 -5.57
N LEU A 42 -21.12 12.30 -5.90
CA LEU A 42 -20.22 12.73 -6.98
C LEU A 42 -20.62 12.02 -8.28
N ASP A 43 -21.18 12.78 -9.22
CA ASP A 43 -21.40 12.33 -10.60
C ASP A 43 -20.05 12.29 -11.34
N LEU A 44 -19.39 11.13 -11.30
CA LEU A 44 -18.09 10.88 -11.93
C LEU A 44 -18.28 10.34 -13.36
N SER A 45 -18.74 11.20 -14.27
CA SER A 45 -18.76 10.90 -15.71
C SER A 45 -17.34 10.95 -16.32
N TRP A 46 -16.56 9.88 -16.10
CA TRP A 46 -15.22 9.73 -16.69
C TRP A 46 -15.29 9.28 -18.15
N ASN A 47 -15.06 10.21 -19.09
CA ASN A 47 -15.03 9.89 -20.51
C ASN A 47 -13.76 10.42 -21.20
N ARG A 48 -12.62 9.70 -21.07
CA ARG A 48 -11.48 9.77 -22.00
C ARG A 48 -10.69 8.44 -22.02
N PRO A 49 -10.27 7.94 -23.20
CA PRO A 49 -9.45 6.73 -23.30
C PRO A 49 -7.99 7.02 -22.92
N CYS A 50 -7.42 6.23 -22.01
CA CYS A 50 -5.99 6.22 -21.72
C CYS A 50 -5.22 5.49 -22.82
N ARG A 51 -4.20 6.13 -23.39
CA ARG A 51 -3.27 5.55 -24.38
C ARG A 51 -1.97 5.22 -23.66
N TYR A 52 -1.54 3.96 -23.65
CA TYR A 52 -0.23 3.55 -23.14
C TYR A 52 0.78 3.48 -24.29
N PRO A 53 2.08 3.80 -24.06
CA PRO A 53 3.13 3.53 -25.03
C PRO A 53 3.30 2.01 -25.16
N GLU A 54 3.11 1.51 -26.39
CA GLU A 54 3.67 0.23 -26.81
C GLU A 54 5.18 0.41 -26.81
N ASP A 55 5.92 -0.42 -26.07
CA ASP A 55 7.15 -1.08 -26.50
C ASP A 55 7.75 -1.87 -25.31
N GLU A 56 8.03 -3.15 -25.56
CA GLU A 56 8.79 -4.13 -24.75
C GLU A 56 8.10 -4.85 -23.56
N TRP A 57 7.24 -5.81 -23.89
CA TRP A 57 6.81 -6.90 -22.98
C TRP A 57 7.16 -8.30 -23.54
N GLU A 58 8.41 -8.52 -23.96
CA GLU A 58 8.83 -9.80 -24.56
C GLU A 58 9.03 -10.90 -23.49
N THR A 59 7.94 -11.63 -23.21
CA THR A 59 7.75 -13.06 -23.53
C THR A 59 6.49 -13.56 -22.81
N PHE A 60 5.34 -13.02 -23.18
CA PHE A 60 4.08 -13.74 -23.16
C PHE A 60 3.89 -14.32 -24.58
N PRO A 61 3.34 -15.53 -24.78
CA PRO A 61 3.23 -16.14 -26.11
C PRO A 61 2.56 -15.19 -27.11
N ARG A 62 3.23 -14.98 -28.25
CA ARG A 62 2.89 -14.02 -29.32
C ARG A 62 1.49 -14.25 -29.93
N PRO A 63 1.09 -13.35 -30.83
CA PRO A 63 0.09 -12.32 -30.63
C PRO A 63 -1.32 -12.87 -30.82
N PHE A 64 -2.23 -12.58 -29.89
CA PHE A 64 -3.65 -12.64 -30.23
C PHE A 64 -3.88 -11.64 -31.36
N SER A 65 -4.10 -12.13 -32.58
CA SER A 65 -4.32 -11.35 -33.81
C SER A 65 -5.71 -10.70 -33.84
N ARG A 66 -6.15 -10.13 -32.71
CA ARG A 66 -7.36 -9.34 -32.59
C ARG A 66 -7.04 -8.10 -31.76
N PRO A 67 -7.51 -6.90 -32.15
CA PRO A 67 -7.42 -5.74 -31.27
C PRO A 67 -8.05 -6.12 -29.94
N PHE A 68 -7.29 -6.06 -28.84
CA PHE A 68 -7.80 -6.37 -27.50
C PHE A 68 -8.57 -5.15 -26.97
N LEU A 69 -9.66 -4.84 -27.68
CA LEU A 69 -10.81 -4.04 -27.27
C LEU A 69 -11.98 -4.82 -27.90
N GLU A 70 -12.90 -5.46 -27.20
CA GLU A 70 -13.42 -5.26 -25.85
C GLU A 70 -14.02 -6.56 -25.31
N PRO A 71 -13.75 -6.99 -24.06
CA PRO A 71 -14.83 -7.55 -23.27
C PRO A 71 -15.66 -6.34 -22.83
N SER A 72 -16.80 -6.07 -23.47
CA SER A 72 -17.76 -4.98 -23.16
C SER A 72 -17.42 -4.27 -21.85
N CYS A 73 -16.60 -3.22 -21.91
CA CYS A 73 -16.19 -2.49 -20.71
C CYS A 73 -17.41 -1.66 -20.30
N ARG A 74 -18.35 -2.30 -19.63
CA ARG A 74 -19.54 -1.67 -19.09
C ARG A 74 -19.10 -0.92 -17.86
N TYR A 75 -19.28 0.39 -17.87
CA TYR A 75 -19.22 1.17 -16.65
C TYR A 75 -20.24 0.62 -15.65
N PRO A 76 -19.93 0.60 -14.34
CA PRO A 76 -20.95 0.26 -13.35
C PRO A 76 -22.16 1.19 -13.53
N GLU A 77 -23.37 0.64 -13.51
CA GLU A 77 -24.59 1.46 -13.54
C GLU A 77 -24.89 2.04 -12.15
N ASP A 78 -24.40 1.35 -11.10
CA ASP A 78 -24.46 1.77 -9.71
C ASP A 78 -23.06 1.63 -9.07
N GLU A 79 -22.63 2.65 -8.33
CA GLU A 79 -21.39 2.62 -7.55
C GLU A 79 -21.38 1.53 -6.47
N TRP A 80 -22.53 0.98 -6.09
CA TRP A 80 -22.64 -0.16 -5.19
C TRP A 80 -22.38 -1.51 -5.87
N GLU A 81 -22.27 -1.56 -7.21
CA GLU A 81 -21.88 -2.78 -7.93
C GLU A 81 -20.52 -3.31 -7.45
N THR A 82 -20.39 -4.63 -7.44
CA THR A 82 -19.15 -5.30 -7.03
C THR A 82 -18.05 -5.05 -8.05
N GLN A 83 -16.94 -4.48 -7.58
CA GLN A 83 -15.71 -4.28 -8.32
C GLN A 83 -14.76 -5.47 -8.20
N ALA A 84 -14.60 -6.02 -6.99
CA ALA A 84 -13.65 -7.09 -6.72
C ALA A 84 -14.14 -8.05 -5.62
N LEU A 85 -13.70 -9.31 -5.69
CA LEU A 85 -13.90 -10.32 -4.65
C LEU A 85 -12.53 -10.71 -4.08
N ASN A 86 -12.31 -10.34 -2.83
CA ASN A 86 -11.09 -10.69 -2.08
C ASN A 86 -11.39 -11.89 -1.18
N TYR A 87 -10.48 -12.85 -1.10
CA TYR A 87 -10.60 -13.98 -0.17
C TYR A 87 -9.69 -13.77 1.04
N THR A 88 -10.25 -13.94 2.24
CA THR A 88 -9.49 -13.95 3.49
C THR A 88 -9.28 -15.39 3.94
N SER A 89 -8.08 -15.71 4.42
CA SER A 89 -7.66 -17.05 4.82
C SER A 89 -8.16 -17.45 6.21
N GLY A 90 -9.25 -16.83 6.71
CA GLY A 90 -9.67 -16.84 8.11
C GLY A 90 -9.40 -18.14 8.88
N THR A 91 -8.99 -17.99 10.15
CA THR A 91 -8.48 -19.03 11.08
C THR A 91 -9.35 -20.29 11.24
N THR A 92 -10.59 -20.26 10.75
CA THR A 92 -11.54 -21.38 10.77
C THR A 92 -11.35 -22.38 9.61
N GLY A 93 -10.36 -22.19 8.74
CA GLY A 93 -10.05 -23.08 7.60
C GLY A 93 -11.04 -23.00 6.43
N ARG A 94 -12.02 -22.10 6.50
CA ARG A 94 -12.98 -21.82 5.42
C ARG A 94 -12.76 -20.38 4.92
N PRO A 95 -12.20 -20.18 3.72
CA PRO A 95 -11.93 -18.84 3.22
C PRO A 95 -13.23 -18.05 3.07
N LYS A 96 -13.24 -16.81 3.56
CA LYS A 96 -14.40 -15.91 3.46
C LYS A 96 -14.19 -14.96 2.29
N GLY A 97 -15.24 -14.72 1.51
CA GLY A 97 -15.24 -13.74 0.43
C GLY A 97 -15.67 -12.37 0.93
N VAL A 98 -14.89 -11.34 0.61
CA VAL A 98 -15.18 -9.93 0.86
C VAL A 98 -15.36 -9.22 -0.47
N LEU A 99 -16.57 -8.70 -0.70
CA LEU A 99 -16.90 -7.94 -1.90
C LEU A 99 -16.53 -6.48 -1.71
N PHE A 100 -15.82 -5.92 -2.67
CA PHE A 100 -15.56 -4.48 -2.74
C PHE A 100 -16.55 -3.88 -3.73
N SER A 101 -17.26 -2.83 -3.33
CA SER A 101 -18.01 -2.00 -4.27
C SER A 101 -17.12 -0.93 -4.91
N HIS A 102 -17.54 -0.39 -6.06
CA HIS A 102 -16.87 0.76 -6.66
C HIS A 102 -16.82 1.96 -5.71
N ARG A 103 -17.92 2.24 -5.01
CA ARG A 103 -18.02 3.31 -4.01
C ARG A 103 -17.01 3.13 -2.88
N GLY A 104 -16.94 1.92 -2.30
CA GLY A 104 -16.04 1.65 -1.19
C GLY A 104 -14.57 1.81 -1.57
N ALA A 105 -14.19 1.30 -2.75
CA ALA A 105 -12.83 1.47 -3.27
C ALA A 105 -12.51 2.94 -3.58
N ALA A 106 -13.45 3.70 -4.15
CA ALA A 106 -13.28 5.14 -4.43
C ALA A 106 -13.12 5.96 -3.14
N LEU A 107 -13.98 5.74 -2.14
CA LEU A 107 -13.90 6.42 -0.85
C LEU A 107 -12.59 6.11 -0.13
N ASN A 108 -12.17 4.84 -0.12
CA ASN A 108 -10.89 4.48 0.49
C ASN A 108 -9.70 5.08 -0.29
N SER A 109 -9.83 5.24 -1.61
CA SER A 109 -8.79 5.87 -2.43
C SER A 109 -8.59 7.34 -2.07
N ILE A 110 -9.69 8.07 -1.85
CA ILE A 110 -9.68 9.46 -1.38
C ILE A 110 -9.10 9.51 0.04
N ASN A 111 -9.54 8.62 0.94
CA ASN A 111 -9.04 8.53 2.31
C ASN A 111 -7.51 8.32 2.35
N ASN A 112 -6.98 7.41 1.55
CA ASN A 112 -5.54 7.17 1.42
C ASN A 112 -4.79 8.43 0.99
N ALA A 113 -5.30 9.16 -0.01
CA ALA A 113 -4.67 10.38 -0.50
C ALA A 113 -4.64 11.47 0.59
N LEU A 114 -5.71 11.59 1.38
CA LEU A 114 -5.80 12.55 2.48
C LEU A 114 -4.90 12.19 3.65
N ILE A 115 -5.00 10.97 4.18
CA ILE A 115 -4.23 10.53 5.36
C ILE A 115 -2.74 10.56 5.08
N TRP A 116 -2.31 10.13 3.89
CA TRP A 116 -0.89 10.15 3.55
C TRP A 116 -0.39 11.51 3.05
N SER A 117 -1.29 12.49 2.91
CA SER A 117 -0.99 13.75 2.20
C SER A 117 -0.30 13.49 0.87
N LEU A 118 -0.82 12.52 0.11
CA LEU A 118 -0.21 12.05 -1.12
C LEU A 118 -0.26 13.19 -2.14
N PRO A 119 0.88 13.65 -2.70
CA PRO A 119 0.87 14.75 -3.66
C PRO A 119 0.26 14.32 -5.00
N GLN A 120 0.00 15.29 -5.87
CA GLN A 120 -0.26 15.02 -7.29
C GLN A 120 0.99 14.45 -7.97
N HIS A 121 0.79 13.59 -8.97
CA HIS A 121 1.83 12.91 -9.74
C HIS A 121 2.85 12.11 -8.92
N PRO A 122 2.43 11.29 -7.93
CA PRO A 122 3.38 10.48 -7.17
C PRO A 122 3.99 9.39 -8.06
N SER A 123 5.28 9.11 -7.91
CA SER A 123 5.91 7.89 -8.43
C SER A 123 5.81 6.80 -7.35
N TYR A 124 4.97 5.80 -7.56
CA TYR A 124 4.61 4.78 -6.58
C TYR A 124 5.19 3.42 -6.97
N LEU A 125 6.00 2.81 -6.09
CA LEU A 125 6.62 1.51 -6.31
C LEU A 125 5.80 0.37 -5.70
N TRP A 126 5.45 -0.60 -6.53
CA TRP A 126 4.75 -1.81 -6.12
C TRP A 126 5.69 -2.82 -5.48
N THR A 127 5.71 -2.83 -4.14
CA THR A 127 6.28 -3.90 -3.30
C THR A 127 5.22 -4.74 -2.60
N LEU A 128 3.94 -4.37 -2.75
CA LEU A 128 2.77 -5.10 -2.28
C LEU A 128 2.10 -5.82 -3.48
N PRO A 129 1.67 -7.08 -3.34
CA PRO A 129 0.91 -7.74 -4.38
C PRO A 129 -0.45 -7.07 -4.60
N LEU A 130 -0.80 -6.79 -5.87
CA LEU A 130 -2.07 -6.17 -6.24
C LEU A 130 -3.32 -6.96 -5.81
N PHE A 131 -3.20 -8.28 -5.65
CA PHE A 131 -4.29 -9.15 -5.23
C PHE A 131 -4.48 -9.19 -3.69
N HIS A 132 -3.51 -8.72 -2.90
CA HIS A 132 -3.58 -8.76 -1.44
C HIS A 132 -4.30 -7.52 -0.92
N CYS A 133 -5.48 -7.73 -0.30
CA CYS A 133 -6.48 -6.70 0.03
C CYS A 133 -6.54 -5.58 -1.04
N SER A 134 -6.78 -6.04 -2.27
CA SER A 134 -6.70 -5.31 -3.55
C SER A 134 -5.72 -4.12 -3.55
N GLY A 135 -4.44 -4.45 -3.31
CA GLY A 135 -3.30 -3.54 -3.36
C GLY A 135 -3.41 -2.34 -2.42
N TRP A 136 -4.17 -2.50 -1.33
CA TRP A 136 -4.62 -1.49 -0.36
C TRP A 136 -5.24 -0.24 -0.99
N CYS A 137 -6.04 -0.44 -2.05
CA CYS A 137 -6.69 0.60 -2.86
C CYS A 137 -5.74 1.58 -3.57
N PHE A 138 -4.42 1.39 -3.49
CA PHE A 138 -3.45 2.22 -4.20
C PHE A 138 -3.48 2.16 -5.73
N PRO A 139 -4.03 1.12 -6.42
CA PRO A 139 -4.22 1.22 -7.86
C PRO A 139 -5.10 2.42 -8.21
N HIS A 140 -6.17 2.60 -7.42
CA HIS A 140 -7.12 3.69 -7.57
C HIS A 140 -6.60 4.99 -6.97
N THR A 141 -5.97 4.98 -5.79
CA THR A 141 -5.39 6.18 -5.18
C THR A 141 -4.33 6.85 -6.06
N VAL A 142 -3.39 6.05 -6.61
CA VAL A 142 -2.32 6.60 -7.45
C VAL A 142 -2.89 7.11 -8.78
N THR A 143 -3.86 6.41 -9.36
CA THR A 143 -4.57 6.86 -10.56
C THR A 143 -5.34 8.16 -10.30
N LEU A 144 -6.02 8.27 -9.15
CA LEU A 144 -6.74 9.47 -8.71
C LEU A 144 -5.80 10.69 -8.63
N GLN A 145 -4.56 10.48 -8.20
CA GLN A 145 -3.53 11.53 -8.15
C GLN A 145 -2.73 11.70 -9.44
N ALA A 146 -3.15 11.09 -10.56
CA ALA A 146 -2.43 11.10 -11.84
C ALA A 146 -0.95 10.68 -11.70
N GLY A 147 -0.70 9.69 -10.83
CA GLY A 147 0.63 9.17 -10.51
C GLY A 147 1.14 8.11 -11.48
N THR A 148 2.40 7.75 -11.29
CA THR A 148 3.11 6.70 -12.03
C THR A 148 3.17 5.43 -11.19
N HIS A 149 2.76 4.31 -11.77
CA HIS A 149 2.93 2.99 -11.19
C HIS A 149 4.25 2.37 -11.65
N VAL A 150 5.18 2.18 -10.73
CA VAL A 150 6.44 1.48 -10.96
C VAL A 150 6.28 0.04 -10.48
N CYS A 151 6.24 -0.91 -11.42
CA CYS A 151 5.97 -2.32 -11.12
C CYS A 151 7.26 -3.15 -11.12
N LEU A 152 7.41 -4.02 -10.13
CA LEU A 152 8.45 -5.05 -10.10
C LEU A 152 7.83 -6.43 -10.33
N ARG A 153 8.58 -7.32 -10.97
CA ARG A 153 8.16 -8.73 -11.13
C ARG A 153 8.15 -9.48 -9.79
N SER A 154 9.10 -9.13 -8.92
CA SER A 154 9.27 -9.68 -7.58
C SER A 154 9.94 -8.64 -6.69
N VAL A 155 9.72 -8.74 -5.37
CA VAL A 155 10.39 -7.89 -4.40
C VAL A 155 11.81 -8.41 -4.20
N ASP A 156 12.76 -7.79 -4.90
CA ASP A 156 14.20 -7.99 -4.76
C ASP A 156 14.84 -6.66 -4.35
N PRO A 157 15.71 -6.61 -3.32
CA PRO A 157 16.26 -5.35 -2.82
C PRO A 157 17.06 -4.56 -3.85
N ALA A 158 17.84 -5.22 -4.70
CA ALA A 158 18.64 -4.54 -5.72
C ALA A 158 17.73 -3.90 -6.78
N ALA A 159 16.68 -4.61 -7.20
CA ALA A 159 15.66 -4.08 -8.09
C ALA A 159 14.88 -2.92 -7.46
N VAL A 160 14.52 -3.02 -6.17
CA VAL A 160 13.86 -1.93 -5.43
C VAL A 160 14.75 -0.69 -5.38
N PHE A 161 16.01 -0.82 -4.98
CA PHE A 161 16.94 0.31 -4.91
C PHE A 161 17.17 0.96 -6.27
N ALA A 162 17.36 0.16 -7.32
CA ALA A 162 17.51 0.66 -8.68
C ALA A 162 16.26 1.38 -9.18
N ALA A 163 15.07 0.84 -8.91
CA ALA A 163 13.80 1.46 -9.27
C ALA A 163 13.59 2.78 -8.53
N ILE A 164 13.92 2.83 -7.24
CA ILE A 164 13.77 4.07 -6.45
C ILE A 164 14.59 5.21 -7.04
N LEU A 165 15.86 4.95 -7.38
CA LEU A 165 16.75 5.98 -7.92
C LEU A 165 16.40 6.34 -9.37
N SER A 166 16.19 5.35 -10.24
CA SER A 166 15.97 5.58 -11.67
C SER A 166 14.59 6.15 -12.00
N GLN A 167 13.54 5.74 -11.27
CA GLN A 167 12.16 6.17 -11.49
C GLN A 167 11.72 7.27 -10.51
N ARG A 168 12.65 7.80 -9.70
CA ARG A 168 12.41 8.82 -8.68
C ARG A 168 11.20 8.47 -7.80
N VAL A 169 11.19 7.25 -7.29
CA VAL A 169 10.08 6.74 -6.47
C VAL A 169 9.92 7.65 -5.26
N SER A 170 8.67 7.97 -4.99
CA SER A 170 8.24 8.84 -3.90
C SER A 170 7.56 8.06 -2.78
N HIS A 171 6.83 6.99 -3.14
CA HIS A 171 5.96 6.26 -2.22
C HIS A 171 6.02 4.75 -2.50
N LEU A 172 5.90 3.94 -1.45
CA LEU A 172 5.70 2.49 -1.55
C LEU A 172 4.90 1.98 -0.35
N CYS A 173 4.26 0.81 -0.48
CA CYS A 173 3.66 0.11 0.64
C CYS A 173 4.30 -1.28 0.81
N GLY A 174 4.44 -1.74 2.04
CA GLY A 174 4.95 -3.09 2.29
C GLY A 174 4.70 -3.57 3.71
N ALA A 175 4.88 -4.87 3.91
CA ALA A 175 4.89 -5.44 5.25
C ALA A 175 6.26 -5.22 5.93
N PRO A 176 6.38 -5.35 7.26
CA PRO A 176 7.66 -5.23 7.96
C PRO A 176 8.79 -6.11 7.39
N VAL A 177 8.44 -7.26 6.80
CA VAL A 177 9.40 -8.13 6.12
C VAL A 177 10.08 -7.46 4.92
N VAL A 178 9.38 -6.59 4.18
CA VAL A 178 9.96 -5.83 3.06
C VAL A 178 10.95 -4.80 3.59
N ALA A 179 10.57 -4.03 4.62
CA ALA A 179 11.49 -3.09 5.27
C ALA A 179 12.74 -3.80 5.79
N ASN A 180 12.56 -4.93 6.49
CA ASN A 180 13.67 -5.73 6.99
C ASN A 180 14.59 -6.27 5.87
N MET A 181 14.00 -6.68 4.74
CA MET A 181 14.74 -7.13 3.57
C MET A 181 15.61 -6.01 2.99
N LEU A 182 15.10 -4.78 2.92
CA LEU A 182 15.86 -3.62 2.43
C LEU A 182 16.99 -3.23 3.40
N LEU A 183 16.71 -3.22 4.71
CA LEU A 183 17.71 -2.89 5.75
C LEU A 183 18.93 -3.81 5.69
N HIS A 184 18.73 -5.10 5.43
CA HIS A 184 19.77 -6.11 5.46
C HIS A 184 20.35 -6.42 4.06
N ALA A 185 19.94 -5.68 3.04
CA ALA A 185 20.42 -5.88 1.68
C ALA A 185 21.88 -5.43 1.52
N PRO A 186 22.68 -6.16 0.71
CA PRO A 186 23.99 -5.66 0.30
C PRO A 186 23.88 -4.28 -0.34
N GLY A 187 24.66 -3.31 0.14
CA GLY A 187 24.65 -1.94 -0.37
C GLY A 187 23.59 -1.03 0.24
N ALA A 188 22.80 -1.48 1.23
CA ALA A 188 21.80 -0.64 1.91
C ALA A 188 22.39 0.68 2.44
N ALA A 189 23.58 0.67 3.03
CA ALA A 189 24.24 1.89 3.51
C ALA A 189 24.58 2.89 2.38
N HIS A 190 25.03 2.38 1.23
CA HIS A 190 25.30 3.23 0.06
C HIS A 190 24.01 3.81 -0.52
N PHE A 191 22.96 2.99 -0.59
CA PHE A 191 21.64 3.41 -1.02
C PHE A 191 21.06 4.49 -0.08
N GLY A 192 21.16 4.30 1.24
CA GLY A 192 20.73 5.27 2.23
C GLY A 192 21.45 6.61 2.06
N ALA A 193 22.78 6.59 1.89
CA ALA A 193 23.54 7.80 1.60
C ALA A 193 23.07 8.51 0.32
N ALA A 194 22.71 7.75 -0.73
CA ALA A 194 22.17 8.33 -1.97
C ALA A 194 20.79 8.97 -1.76
N LEU A 195 19.89 8.33 -1.00
CA LEU A 195 18.58 8.90 -0.66
C LEU A 195 18.70 10.16 0.20
N THR A 196 19.52 10.13 1.24
CA THR A 196 19.77 11.30 2.09
C THR A 196 20.36 12.46 1.27
N SER A 197 21.30 12.17 0.36
CA SER A 197 21.89 13.20 -0.51
C SER A 197 20.85 13.79 -1.47
N ALA A 198 19.99 12.95 -2.06
CA ALA A 198 18.91 13.40 -2.92
C ALA A 198 17.92 14.30 -2.17
N ALA A 199 17.54 13.92 -0.95
CA ALA A 199 16.66 14.72 -0.10
C ALA A 199 17.28 16.07 0.30
N ALA A 200 18.56 16.08 0.67
CA ALA A 200 19.29 17.30 1.02
C ALA A 200 19.44 18.27 -0.18
N GLY A 201 19.49 17.73 -1.41
CA GLY A 201 19.49 18.50 -2.65
C GLY A 201 18.13 19.08 -3.07
N GLY A 202 17.12 19.04 -2.18
CA GLY A 202 15.75 19.49 -2.47
C GLY A 202 14.88 18.42 -3.12
N GLY A 203 15.35 17.17 -3.21
CA GLY A 203 14.53 16.02 -3.59
C GLY A 203 13.54 15.63 -2.50
N GLN A 204 12.50 14.89 -2.89
CA GLN A 204 11.54 14.33 -1.95
C GLN A 204 12.16 13.13 -1.20
N ARG A 205 11.83 13.00 0.10
CA ARG A 205 12.06 11.76 0.88
C ARG A 205 11.10 10.66 0.45
N VAL A 206 11.61 9.43 0.37
CA VAL A 206 10.80 8.26 0.06
C VAL A 206 9.94 7.95 1.27
N LYS A 207 8.63 7.79 1.06
CA LYS A 207 7.67 7.44 2.13
C LYS A 207 7.19 6.01 1.97
N MET A 208 7.11 5.27 3.07
CA MET A 208 6.59 3.92 3.12
C MET A 208 5.40 3.82 4.08
N LEU A 209 4.26 3.31 3.61
CA LEU A 209 3.25 2.78 4.53
C LEU A 209 3.58 1.32 4.86
N CYS A 210 3.62 1.02 6.16
CA CYS A 210 3.88 -0.30 6.69
C CYS A 210 2.62 -0.87 7.33
N ALA A 211 2.25 -2.12 7.02
CA ALA A 211 1.02 -2.76 7.53
C ALA A 211 1.13 -4.29 7.61
N GLY A 212 0.11 -4.93 8.16
CA GLY A 212 -0.05 -6.40 8.21
C GLY A 212 0.59 -7.07 9.42
N ALA A 213 1.56 -6.43 10.06
CA ALA A 213 2.08 -6.78 11.37
C ALA A 213 2.64 -5.52 12.03
N PRO A 214 2.62 -5.41 13.37
CA PRO A 214 3.23 -4.29 14.06
C PRO A 214 4.74 -4.26 13.77
N PRO A 215 5.28 -3.20 13.14
CA PRO A 215 6.71 -3.09 12.89
C PRO A 215 7.44 -2.86 14.23
N PRO A 216 8.54 -3.59 14.52
CA PRO A 216 9.38 -3.28 15.67
C PRO A 216 9.94 -1.86 15.57
N ALA A 217 10.01 -1.12 16.68
CA ALA A 217 10.52 0.26 16.70
C ALA A 217 11.92 0.37 16.05
N ALA A 218 12.80 -0.59 16.32
CA ALA A 218 14.13 -0.65 15.72
C ALA A 218 14.12 -0.75 14.18
N VAL A 219 13.08 -1.33 13.57
CA VAL A 219 12.92 -1.37 12.11
C VAL A 219 12.51 -0.01 11.57
N LEU A 220 11.66 0.73 12.29
CA LEU A 220 11.26 2.09 11.91
C LEU A 220 12.46 3.04 11.95
N GLU A 221 13.18 3.07 13.08
CA GLU A 221 14.38 3.89 13.26
C GLU A 221 15.46 3.59 12.22
N ALA A 222 15.70 2.30 11.93
CA ALA A 222 16.70 1.91 10.94
C ALA A 222 16.29 2.31 9.51
N MET A 223 14.99 2.26 9.18
CA MET A 223 14.48 2.71 7.87
C MET A 223 14.61 4.22 7.70
N GLU A 224 14.36 4.99 8.75
CA GLU A 224 14.64 6.43 8.76
C GLU A 224 16.12 6.73 8.53
N GLY A 225 17.01 5.92 9.12
CA GLY A 225 18.45 5.95 8.87
C GLY A 225 18.83 5.67 7.40
N LEU A 226 18.01 4.94 6.65
CA LEU A 226 18.13 4.78 5.20
C LEU A 226 17.49 5.92 4.39
N GLY A 227 16.91 6.92 5.04
CA GLY A 227 16.23 8.04 4.38
C GLY A 227 14.80 7.70 3.91
N VAL A 228 14.18 6.66 4.47
CA VAL A 228 12.79 6.28 4.19
C VAL A 228 11.91 6.62 5.40
N GLU A 229 10.90 7.46 5.21
CA GLU A 229 9.92 7.79 6.25
C GLU A 229 8.85 6.70 6.31
N VAL A 230 8.75 6.01 7.45
CA VAL A 230 7.81 4.88 7.59
C VAL A 230 6.62 5.27 8.45
N THR A 231 5.42 5.16 7.90
CA THR A 231 4.16 5.36 8.64
C THR A 231 3.48 4.01 8.82
N HIS A 232 3.22 3.62 10.07
CA HIS A 232 2.49 2.39 10.37
C HIS A 232 0.99 2.61 10.22
N VAL A 233 0.32 1.66 9.55
CA VAL A 233 -1.12 1.68 9.35
C VAL A 233 -1.74 0.31 9.62
N TYR A 234 -2.98 0.32 10.06
CA TYR A 234 -3.76 -0.88 10.36
C TYR A 234 -5.06 -0.90 9.56
N GLY A 235 -5.43 -2.09 9.07
CA GLY A 235 -6.57 -2.28 8.19
C GLY A 235 -6.92 -3.75 8.00
N LEU A 236 -8.14 -3.99 7.53
CA LEU A 236 -8.70 -5.30 7.25
C LEU A 236 -9.18 -5.38 5.80
N THR A 237 -9.42 -6.60 5.33
CA THR A 237 -10.02 -6.77 3.99
C THR A 237 -11.42 -6.19 3.94
N GLU A 238 -12.19 -6.40 4.99
CA GLU A 238 -13.54 -5.89 5.20
C GLU A 238 -13.63 -4.35 5.23
N SER A 239 -12.50 -3.67 5.49
CA SER A 239 -12.39 -2.21 5.51
C SER A 239 -11.69 -1.64 4.27
N TYR A 240 -11.57 -2.40 3.18
CA TYR A 240 -10.95 -1.98 1.91
C TYR A 240 -9.45 -1.68 1.97
N GLY A 241 -8.82 -1.77 3.14
CA GLY A 241 -7.85 -0.72 3.40
C GLY A 241 -7.30 -0.65 4.80
N PRO A 242 -6.12 0.00 4.93
CA PRO A 242 -5.82 0.82 6.09
C PRO A 242 -7.01 1.70 6.48
N ALA A 243 -7.46 1.57 7.72
CA ALA A 243 -8.52 2.41 8.32
C ALA A 243 -7.97 3.30 9.44
N VAL A 244 -6.78 2.96 9.96
CA VAL A 244 -6.10 3.67 11.05
C VAL A 244 -4.64 3.88 10.67
N ALA A 245 -4.10 5.07 10.99
CA ALA A 245 -2.70 5.41 10.78
C ALA A 245 -2.08 6.01 12.05
N CYS A 246 -0.81 5.71 12.31
CA CYS A 246 0.00 6.37 13.31
C CYS A 246 0.48 7.71 12.75
N SER A 247 -0.17 8.82 13.12
CA SER A 247 0.20 10.15 12.64
C SER A 247 1.48 10.64 13.30
N TRP A 248 2.35 11.24 12.50
CA TRP A 248 3.50 11.99 12.99
C TRP A 248 3.05 13.18 13.83
N GLN A 249 3.76 13.45 14.93
CA GLN A 249 3.59 14.66 15.75
C GLN A 249 4.76 15.59 15.50
N GLU A 250 4.48 16.87 15.23
CA GLU A 250 5.49 17.93 15.22
C GLU A 250 5.92 18.22 16.68
N GLU A 251 7.21 18.42 16.91
CA GLU A 251 7.77 18.80 18.23
C GLU A 251 7.59 20.28 18.57
#